data_AF-A0A3E0IPM2-F1
#
_entry.id   AF-A0A3E0IPM2-F1
#
_cell.length_a   1.000
_cell.length_b   1.000
_cell.length_c   1.000
_cell.angle_alpha   90.00
_cell.angle_beta   90.00
_cell.angle_gamma   90.00
#
_symmetry.space_group_name_H-M   'P 1'
#
loop_
_entity.id
_entity.type
_entity.pdbx_description
1 polymer ?
#
loop_
_entity_poly.entity_id
_entity_poly.type
_entity_poly.pdbx_seq_one_letter_code
_entity_poly.pdbx_strand_id
1 'polypeptide(L)'
;MSSGEITYQNFNENHIPVFPKASETKGAHESLKWAFEKYDDIIYACSFGAESMVLIDLIYQIKPDARLIFLDTDLHFQETYDLI
;
A
#
# COMPACT_ATOMS: atom_id res chain seq x y z
N MET A 1 -3.96 22.50 9.37
CA MET A 1 -5.06 21.93 10.16
C MET A 1 -5.11 20.46 9.81
N SER A 2 -4.75 19.57 10.73
CA SER A 2 -4.82 18.13 10.48
C SER A 2 -6.30 17.75 10.36
N SER A 3 -6.78 17.50 9.15
CA SER A 3 -7.97 16.68 8.98
C SER A 3 -7.71 15.39 9.75
N GLY A 4 -8.62 14.98 10.64
CA GLY A 4 -8.46 13.77 11.45
C GLY A 4 -8.16 12.53 10.59
N GLU A 5 -7.68 11.46 11.19
CA GLU A 5 -7.52 10.18 10.48
C GLU A 5 -8.85 9.76 9.82
N ILE A 6 -8.77 9.36 8.55
CA ILE A 6 -9.92 8.78 7.86
C ILE A 6 -10.04 7.36 8.38
N THR A 7 -11.12 7.08 9.08
CA THR A 7 -11.43 5.78 9.69
C THR A 7 -12.77 5.29 9.15
N TYR A 8 -13.09 4.03 9.44
CA TYR A 8 -14.40 3.46 9.11
C TYR A 8 -15.57 4.29 9.68
N GLN A 9 -15.42 4.87 10.88
CA GLN A 9 -16.51 5.58 11.56
C GLN A 9 -16.76 6.99 11.04
N ASN A 10 -15.77 7.61 10.40
CA ASN A 10 -15.84 9.01 9.96
C ASN A 10 -15.60 9.17 8.45
N PHE A 11 -15.70 8.08 7.69
CA PHE A 11 -15.52 8.08 6.24
C PHE A 11 -16.50 9.04 5.56
N ASN A 12 -15.97 9.89 4.69
CA ASN A 12 -16.76 10.82 3.89
C ASN A 12 -16.11 10.97 2.52
N GLU A 13 -16.87 10.64 1.48
CA GLU A 13 -16.42 10.70 0.07
C GLU A 13 -15.92 12.07 -0.37
N ASN A 14 -16.43 13.15 0.22
CA ASN A 14 -16.02 14.52 -0.08
C ASN A 14 -14.68 14.91 0.58
N HIS A 15 -14.13 14.06 1.46
CA HIS A 15 -12.90 14.32 2.21
C HIS A 15 -11.78 13.31 1.87
N ILE A 16 -11.88 12.64 0.72
CA ILE A 16 -10.84 11.72 0.25
C ILE A 16 -9.75 12.53 -0.48
N PRO A 17 -8.45 12.26 -0.22
CA PRO A 17 -7.37 12.88 -0.97
C PRO A 17 -7.46 12.58 -2.48
N VAL A 18 -7.12 13.56 -3.30
CA VAL A 18 -7.03 13.40 -4.76
C VAL A 18 -5.56 13.30 -5.14
N PHE A 19 -5.19 12.22 -5.83
CA PHE A 19 -3.81 11.98 -6.27
C PHE A 19 -3.60 12.40 -7.74
N PRO A 20 -2.41 12.92 -8.09
CA PRO A 20 -2.16 13.48 -9.40
C PRO A 20 -2.04 12.38 -10.47
N LYS A 21 -3.05 12.26 -11.34
CA LYS A 21 -3.06 11.30 -12.47
C LYS A 21 -1.93 11.53 -13.49
N ALA A 22 -1.35 12.72 -13.51
CA ALA A 22 -0.27 13.11 -14.41
C ALA A 22 1.13 12.81 -13.86
N SER A 23 1.26 12.30 -12.63
CA SER A 23 2.56 11.83 -12.14
C SER A 23 3.02 10.60 -12.92
N GLU A 24 4.32 10.31 -12.87
CA GLU A 24 4.91 9.16 -13.55
C GLU A 24 4.22 7.83 -13.19
N THR A 25 3.85 7.69 -11.91
CA THR A 25 3.14 6.52 -11.39
C THR A 25 1.62 6.69 -11.37
N LYS A 26 1.10 7.73 -12.05
CA LYS A 26 -0.34 8.08 -12.15
C LYS A 26 -1.03 8.23 -10.79
N GLY A 27 -0.30 8.72 -9.79
CA GLY A 27 -0.78 8.94 -8.43
C GLY A 27 -0.53 7.78 -7.47
N ALA A 28 0.04 6.66 -7.93
CA ALA A 28 0.24 5.48 -7.06
C ALA A 28 1.26 5.75 -5.95
N HIS A 29 2.41 6.34 -6.29
CA HIS A 29 3.43 6.68 -5.30
C HIS A 29 2.92 7.72 -4.29
N GLU A 30 2.21 8.76 -4.75
CA GLU A 30 1.62 9.78 -3.87
C GLU A 30 0.54 9.20 -2.95
N SER A 31 -0.25 8.24 -3.45
CA SER A 31 -1.27 7.53 -2.67
C SER A 31 -0.65 6.72 -1.53
N LEU A 32 0.38 5.92 -1.86
CA LEU A 32 1.12 5.13 -0.87
C LEU A 32 1.79 6.03 0.16
N LYS A 33 2.47 7.09 -0.30
CA LYS A 33 3.16 8.04 0.58
C LYS A 33 2.18 8.69 1.55
N TRP A 34 1.03 9.15 1.04
CA TRP A 34 -0.03 9.70 1.88
C TRP A 34 -0.50 8.69 2.93
N ALA A 35 -0.70 7.43 2.57
CA ALA A 35 -1.12 6.40 3.52
C ALA A 35 -0.08 6.21 4.64
N PHE A 36 1.19 6.03 4.31
CA PHE A 36 2.27 5.84 5.30
C PHE A 36 2.57 7.08 6.15
N GLU A 37 2.26 8.28 5.68
CA GLU A 37 2.34 9.52 6.48
C GLU A 37 1.11 9.72 7.37
N LYS A 38 -0.04 9.16 6.97
CA LYS A 38 -1.34 9.39 7.60
C LYS A 38 -1.63 8.41 8.73
N TYR A 39 -1.16 7.17 8.63
CA TYR A 39 -1.45 6.10 9.57
C TYR A 39 -0.15 5.51 10.11
N ASP A 40 -0.05 5.45 11.43
CA ASP A 40 1.14 4.93 12.10
C ASP A 40 1.30 3.40 11.96
N ASP A 41 0.19 2.67 11.84
CA ASP A 41 0.14 1.21 11.80
C ASP A 41 -0.44 0.70 10.47
N ILE A 42 0.43 0.62 9.45
CA ILE A 42 0.12 0.04 8.14
C ILE A 42 0.89 -1.27 7.93
N ILE A 43 0.21 -2.24 7.31
CA ILE A 43 0.78 -3.47 6.76
C ILE A 43 0.28 -3.62 5.32
N TYR A 44 1.17 -3.89 4.38
CA TYR A 44 0.78 -4.25 3.02
C TYR A 44 0.59 -5.76 2.90
N ALA A 45 -0.66 -6.18 2.76
CA ALA A 45 -1.01 -7.58 2.49
C ALA A 45 -0.89 -7.85 1.00
N CYS A 46 -0.08 -8.83 0.62
CA CYS A 46 0.17 -9.15 -0.79
C CYS A 46 0.46 -10.63 -1.01
N SER A 47 0.21 -11.10 -2.23
CA SER A 47 0.43 -12.50 -2.65
C SER A 47 1.63 -12.64 -3.60
N PHE A 48 2.50 -11.64 -3.63
CA PHE A 48 3.72 -11.63 -4.46
C PHE A 48 3.48 -11.77 -5.98
N GLY A 49 2.28 -11.43 -6.47
CA GLY A 49 1.99 -11.32 -7.91
C GLY A 49 2.69 -10.11 -8.56
N ALA A 50 2.58 -10.00 -9.89
CA ALA A 50 3.27 -8.95 -10.66
C ALA A 50 2.94 -7.53 -10.19
N GLU A 51 1.66 -7.24 -9.92
CA GLU A 51 1.23 -5.94 -9.40
C GLU A 51 1.73 -5.70 -7.98
N SER A 52 1.84 -6.76 -7.17
CA SER A 52 2.39 -6.67 -5.82
C SER A 52 3.87 -6.33 -5.84
N MET A 53 4.65 -6.86 -6.79
CA MET A 53 6.06 -6.52 -6.95
C MET A 53 6.26 -5.03 -7.23
N VAL A 54 5.43 -4.45 -8.11
CA VAL A 54 5.47 -3.01 -8.39
C VAL A 54 5.12 -2.19 -7.15
N LEU A 55 4.09 -2.59 -6.39
CA LEU A 55 3.74 -1.90 -5.15
C LEU A 55 4.83 -2.05 -4.08
N ILE A 56 5.48 -3.21 -3.96
CA ILE A 56 6.60 -3.42 -3.03
C ILE A 56 7.76 -2.47 -3.37
N ASP A 57 8.11 -2.33 -4.65
CA ASP A 57 9.15 -1.40 -5.08
C ASP A 57 8.81 0.05 -4.70
N LEU A 58 7.58 0.51 -4.97
CA LEU A 58 7.14 1.86 -4.61
C LEU A 58 7.09 2.06 -3.09
N ILE A 59 6.63 1.06 -2.33
CA ILE A 59 6.59 1.10 -0.86
C ILE A 59 8.01 1.18 -0.31
N TYR A 60 8.96 0.42 -0.85
CA TYR A 60 10.36 0.42 -0.40
C TYR A 60 11.01 1.80 -0.56
N GLN A 61 10.68 2.55 -1.62
CA GLN A 61 11.15 3.93 -1.81
C GLN A 61 10.62 4.90 -0.74
N ILE A 62 9.46 4.61 -0.14
CA ILE A 62 8.78 5.46 0.86
C ILE A 62 9.17 5.05 2.29
N LYS A 63 9.08 3.76 2.58
CA LYS A 63 9.30 3.15 3.90
C LYS A 63 10.04 1.82 3.73
N PRO A 64 11.39 1.82 3.74
CA PRO A 64 12.20 0.62 3.55
C PRO A 64 11.96 -0.49 4.58
N ASP A 65 11.48 -0.12 5.77
CA ASP A 65 11.12 -1.00 6.88
C ASP A 65 9.61 -1.27 6.95
N ALA A 66 8.87 -1.08 5.85
CA ALA A 66 7.45 -1.37 5.80
C ALA A 66 7.18 -2.86 6.09
N ARG A 67 6.11 -3.13 6.85
CA ARG A 67 5.69 -4.50 7.13
C ARG A 67 4.85 -5.03 5.98
N LEU A 68 5.24 -6.19 5.49
CA LEU A 68 4.50 -6.97 4.50
C LEU A 68 3.91 -8.20 5.18
N ILE A 69 2.72 -8.62 4.75
CA ILE A 69 2.12 -9.89 5.19
C ILE A 69 1.69 -10.71 3.99
N PHE A 70 2.08 -11.99 4.01
CA PHE A 70 1.64 -13.01 3.09
C PHE A 70 0.60 -13.89 3.78
N LEU A 71 -0.53 -14.14 3.13
CA LEU A 71 -1.50 -15.14 3.59
C LEU A 71 -1.18 -16.48 2.91
N ASP A 72 -0.59 -17.38 3.67
CA ASP A 72 -0.36 -18.75 3.23
C ASP A 72 -1.66 -19.55 3.32
N THR A 73 -2.09 -20.10 2.19
CA THR A 73 -3.29 -20.92 2.08
C THR A 73 -2.98 -22.41 2.04
N ASP A 74 -1.69 -22.78 2.12
CA ASP A 74 -1.16 -24.13 1.87
C ASP A 74 -1.40 -24.65 0.44
N LEU A 75 -1.81 -23.78 -0.50
CA LEU A 75 -2.20 -24.14 -1.87
C LEU A 75 -1.51 -23.27 -2.94
N HIS A 76 -0.42 -22.59 -2.59
CA HIS A 76 0.33 -21.78 -3.56
C HIS A 76 1.26 -22.65 -4.43
N PHE A 77 1.63 -22.12 -5.59
CA PHE A 77 2.66 -22.73 -6.43
C PHE A 77 4.01 -22.72 -5.71
N GLN A 78 4.86 -23.71 -5.96
CA GLN A 78 6.18 -23.80 -5.33
C GLN A 78 7.03 -22.55 -5.65
N GLU A 79 6.88 -22.01 -6.85
CA GLU A 79 7.53 -20.79 -7.32
C GLU A 79 7.18 -19.57 -6.46
N THR A 80 6.00 -19.53 -5.83
CA THR A 80 5.63 -18.47 -4.88
C THR A 80 6.41 -18.61 -3.58
N TYR A 81 6.54 -19.84 -3.05
CA TYR A 81 7.30 -20.09 -1.84
C TYR A 81 8.80 -19.85 -2.03
N ASP A 82 9.34 -20.17 -3.21
CA ASP A 82 10.75 -19.94 -3.53
C ASP A 82 11.10 -18.46 -3.70
N LEU A 83 10.10 -17.61 -4.00
CA LEU A 83 10.25 -16.18 -4.18
C LEU A 83 10.27 -15.39 -2.86
N ILE A 84 9.49 -15.84 -1.86
CA ILE A 84 9.28 -15.15 -0.58
C ILE A 84 10.46 -15.41 0.38
#